data_AF-A0A2K3MZE9-F1
#
_entry.id   AF-A0A2K3MZE9-F1
#
_cell.length_a   1.000
_cell.length_b   1.000
_cell.length_c   1.000
_cell.angle_alpha   90.00
_cell.angle_beta   90.00
_cell.angle_gamma   90.00
#
_symmetry.space_group_name_H-M   'P 1'
#
loop_
_entity.id
_entity.type
_entity.pdbx_description
1 polymer ?
#
loop_
_entity_poly.entity_id
_entity_poly.type
_entity_poly.pdbx_seq_one_letter_code
_entity_poly.pdbx_strand_id
1 'polypeptide(L)'
;VSQDTREEAPMSISVKLGDIHNIFHRIVTAAEHPHLSIPKIEAGITRKLYHKLIDRSLMLVSVVLGAAVVVGVGAARKNVS
;
A
#
# COMPACT_ATOMS: atom_id res chain seq x y z
N VAL A 1 20.73 20.97 23.63
CA VAL A 1 21.05 20.61 22.22
C VAL A 1 20.00 19.59 21.78
N SER A 2 18.95 20.04 21.07
CA SER A 2 18.04 19.12 20.40
C SER A 2 18.70 18.72 19.10
N GLN A 3 18.94 17.43 18.90
CA GLN A 3 19.31 16.90 17.60
C GLN A 3 18.09 17.07 16.70
N ASP A 4 18.18 18.00 15.76
CA ASP A 4 17.31 18.10 14.60
C ASP A 4 17.60 16.87 13.71
N THR A 5 17.17 15.70 14.15
CA THR A 5 17.12 14.50 13.33
C THR A 5 16.07 14.76 12.27
N ARG A 6 16.49 15.31 11.13
CA ARG A 6 15.77 15.21 9.86
C ARG A 6 15.40 13.75 9.68
N GLU A 7 14.14 13.45 9.95
CA GLU A 7 13.50 12.15 9.80
C GLU A 7 13.54 11.76 8.33
N GLU A 8 14.67 11.22 7.87
CA GLU A 8 14.72 10.49 6.62
C GLU A 8 14.01 9.16 6.88
N ALA A 9 12.74 9.10 6.46
CA ALA A 9 11.87 7.95 6.67
C ALA A 9 12.59 6.66 6.23
N PRO A 10 12.61 5.61 7.08
CA PRO A 10 13.32 4.37 6.79
C PRO A 10 13.00 3.85 5.39
N MET A 11 14.03 3.58 4.60
CA MET A 11 13.86 2.92 3.31
C MET A 11 13.12 1.60 3.52
N SER A 12 11.90 1.49 3.01
CA SER A 12 11.15 0.23 3.06
C SER A 12 11.75 -0.76 2.07
N ILE A 13 12.65 -1.61 2.56
CA ILE A 13 13.32 -2.64 1.75
C ILE A 13 12.35 -3.81 1.56
N SER A 14 11.54 -3.78 0.51
CA SER A 14 10.81 -4.96 0.05
C SER A 14 11.79 -5.90 -0.64
N VAL A 15 12.36 -6.86 0.10
CA VAL A 15 13.26 -7.89 -0.42
C VAL A 15 12.46 -8.95 -1.20
N LYS A 16 11.85 -8.56 -2.33
CA LYS A 16 11.56 -9.54 -3.37
C LYS A 16 12.89 -9.89 -4.03
N LEU A 17 13.21 -11.18 -4.08
CA LEU A 17 14.52 -11.74 -4.45
C LEU A 17 15.13 -11.20 -5.77
N GLY A 18 14.33 -10.61 -6.67
CA GLY A 18 14.79 -9.97 -7.91
C GLY A 18 15.15 -8.48 -7.83
N ASP A 19 14.80 -7.78 -6.75
CA ASP A 19 14.94 -6.31 -6.65
C ASP A 19 16.21 -5.87 -5.90
N ILE A 20 17.02 -6.83 -5.43
CA ILE A 20 18.24 -6.56 -4.65
C ILE A 20 19.23 -5.74 -5.48
N HIS A 21 19.37 -6.04 -6.78
CA HIS A 21 20.27 -5.33 -7.69
C HIS A 21 19.85 -3.86 -7.91
N ASN A 22 18.54 -3.61 -7.95
CA ASN A 22 17.95 -2.28 -8.08
C ASN A 22 18.19 -1.42 -6.83
N ILE A 23 18.15 -2.04 -5.64
CA ILE A 23 18.45 -1.37 -4.37
C ILE A 23 19.92 -0.92 -4.32
N PHE A 24 20.87 -1.80 -4.65
CA PHE A 24 22.30 -1.44 -4.66
C PHE A 24 22.58 -0.27 -5.62
N HIS A 25 22.03 -0.32 -6.84
CA HIS A 25 22.21 0.74 -7.81
C HIS A 25 21.63 2.07 -7.29
N ARG A 26 20.42 2.06 -6.72
CA ARG A 26 19.80 3.26 -6.14
C ARG A 26 20.61 3.86 -4.99
N ILE A 27 21.20 3.01 -4.14
CA ILE A 27 22.06 3.44 -3.03
C ILE A 27 23.34 4.08 -3.56
N VAL A 28 24.03 3.42 -4.50
CA VAL A 28 25.29 3.92 -5.08
C VAL A 28 25.05 5.23 -5.82
N THR A 29 24.06 5.29 -6.70
CA THR A 29 23.70 6.53 -7.41
C THR A 29 23.36 7.66 -6.43
N ALA A 30 22.73 7.32 -5.30
CA ALA A 30 22.39 8.32 -4.32
C ALA A 30 23.58 8.84 -3.51
N ALA A 31 24.52 7.97 -3.19
CA ALA A 31 25.79 8.33 -2.57
C ALA A 31 26.69 9.14 -3.53
N GLU A 32 26.63 8.88 -4.84
CA GLU A 32 27.40 9.60 -5.85
C GLU A 32 26.88 11.02 -6.12
N HIS A 33 25.57 11.25 -6.06
CA HIS A 33 24.96 12.54 -6.40
C HIS A 33 24.06 13.10 -5.27
N PRO A 34 24.61 13.37 -4.07
CA PRO A 34 23.85 13.68 -2.84
C PRO A 34 22.86 14.85 -2.92
N HIS A 35 23.06 15.78 -3.86
CA HIS A 35 22.20 16.96 -4.06
C HIS A 35 21.01 16.72 -5.01
N LEU A 36 21.03 15.60 -5.74
CA LEU A 36 19.99 15.17 -6.69
C LEU A 36 19.28 13.89 -6.23
N SER A 37 19.78 13.27 -5.17
CA SER A 37 19.53 11.88 -4.86
C SER A 37 18.69 11.64 -3.63
N ILE A 38 17.79 12.56 -3.28
CA ILE A 38 16.66 12.20 -2.42
C ILE A 38 15.96 11.05 -3.17
N PRO A 39 16.16 9.79 -2.74
CA PRO A 39 15.75 8.67 -3.55
C PRO A 39 14.24 8.77 -3.61
N LYS A 40 13.67 8.83 -4.81
CA LYS A 40 12.22 8.92 -4.98
C LYS A 40 11.64 7.66 -4.35
N ILE A 41 11.19 7.80 -3.10
CA ILE A 41 10.76 6.67 -2.30
C ILE A 41 9.53 6.15 -3.00
N GLU A 42 9.60 4.89 -3.42
CA GLU A 42 8.54 4.22 -4.16
C GLU A 42 7.21 4.21 -3.39
N ALA A 43 7.25 4.60 -2.10
CA ALA A 43 6.12 5.01 -1.28
C ALA A 43 5.11 5.90 -2.02
N GLY A 44 5.53 6.77 -2.95
CA GLY A 44 4.61 7.60 -3.74
C GLY A 44 3.80 6.83 -4.80
N ILE A 45 4.36 5.77 -5.38
CA ILE A 45 3.75 4.95 -6.43
C ILE A 45 3.00 3.76 -5.82
N THR A 46 3.63 3.08 -4.87
CA THR A 46 3.03 1.96 -4.12
C THR A 46 1.84 2.41 -3.30
N ARG A 47 1.85 3.59 -2.67
CA ARG A 47 0.69 4.08 -1.91
C ARG A 47 -0.54 4.29 -2.78
N LYS A 48 -0.38 4.81 -4.00
CA LYS A 48 -1.51 4.97 -4.95
C LYS A 48 -2.07 3.63 -5.40
N LEU A 49 -1.20 2.67 -5.72
CA LEU A 49 -1.61 1.32 -6.12
C LEU A 49 -2.27 0.56 -4.96
N TYR A 50 -1.71 0.67 -3.76
CA TYR A 50 -2.22 0.04 -2.55
C TYR A 50 -3.60 0.58 -2.15
N HIS A 51 -3.79 1.91 -2.20
CA HIS A 51 -5.11 2.50 -2.02
C HIS A 51 -6.11 1.99 -3.04
N LYS A 52 -5.73 1.90 -4.33
CA LYS A 52 -6.60 1.37 -5.38
C LYS A 52 -6.97 -0.11 -5.17
N LEU A 53 -6.03 -0.92 -4.68
CA LEU A 53 -6.27 -2.34 -4.38
C LEU A 53 -7.20 -2.50 -3.17
N ILE A 54 -6.97 -1.74 -2.10
CA ILE A 54 -7.84 -1.75 -0.91
C ILE A 54 -9.25 -1.31 -1.27
N ASP A 55 -9.39 -0.21 -2.01
CA ASP A 55 -10.69 0.33 -2.39
C ASP A 55 -11.50 -0.70 -3.21
N ARG A 56 -10.85 -1.36 -4.18
CA ARG A 56 -11.48 -2.42 -4.96
C ARG A 56 -11.83 -3.64 -4.13
N SER A 57 -10.98 -4.03 -3.17
CA SER A 57 -11.26 -5.15 -2.27
C SER A 57 -12.44 -4.83 -1.35
N LEU A 58 -12.47 -3.63 -0.77
CA LEU A 58 -13.52 -3.18 0.13
C LEU A 58 -14.87 -3.13 -0.59
N MET A 59 -14.88 -2.66 -1.84
CA MET A 59 -16.08 -2.62 -2.67
C MET A 59 -16.64 -4.02 -2.96
N LEU A 60 -15.77 -5.01 -3.24
CA LEU A 60 -16.23 -6.39 -3.44
C LEU A 60 -16.84 -6.96 -2.16
N VAL A 61 -16.16 -6.79 -1.03
CA VAL A 61 -16.64 -7.27 0.27
C VAL A 61 -17.99 -6.62 0.63
N SER A 62 -18.13 -5.31 0.44
CA SER A 62 -19.39 -4.60 0.75
C SER A 62 -20.54 -5.04 -0.14
N VAL A 63 -20.30 -5.28 -1.44
CA VAL A 63 -21.31 -5.81 -2.36
C VAL A 63 -21.75 -7.22 -1.97
N VAL A 64 -20.80 -8.11 -1.65
CA VAL A 64 -21.10 -9.49 -1.24
C VAL A 64 -21.88 -9.52 0.07
N LEU A 65 -21.43 -8.79 1.10
CA LEU A 65 -22.15 -8.72 2.37
C LEU A 65 -23.54 -8.10 2.19
N GLY A 66 -23.65 -7.01 1.43
CA GLY A 66 -24.93 -6.35 1.16
C GLY A 66 -25.93 -7.29 0.48
N ALA A 67 -25.50 -8.02 -0.54
CA ALA A 67 -26.34 -9.00 -1.23
C ALA A 67 -26.75 -10.15 -0.31
N ALA A 68 -25.83 -10.69 0.49
CA ALA A 68 -26.10 -11.76 1.44
C ALA A 68 -27.11 -11.32 2.51
N VAL A 69 -27.01 -10.08 3.01
CA VAL A 69 -27.97 -9.52 3.98
C VAL A 69 -29.34 -9.35 3.34
N VAL A 70 -29.42 -8.81 2.12
CA VAL A 70 -30.71 -8.63 1.42
C VAL A 70 -31.39 -9.97 1.17
N VAL A 71 -30.65 -10.98 0.70
CA VAL A 71 -31.18 -12.33 0.45
C VAL A 71 -31.55 -13.03 1.74
N GLY A 72 -30.69 -12.99 2.76
CA GLY A 72 -30.92 -13.63 4.06
C GLY A 72 -32.11 -13.03 4.79
N VAL A 73 -32.24 -11.70 4.81
CA VAL A 73 -33.40 -11.00 5.36
C VAL A 73 -34.64 -11.32 4.54
N GLY A 74 -34.58 -11.24 3.20
CA GLY A 74 -35.71 -11.56 2.34
C GLY A 74 -36.24 -12.99 2.52
N ALA A 75 -35.35 -13.96 2.68
CA ALA A 75 -35.70 -15.35 2.94
C ALA A 75 -36.28 -15.55 4.35
N ALA A 76 -35.70 -14.92 5.38
CA ALA A 76 -36.21 -14.99 6.74
C ALA A 76 -37.63 -14.41 6.87
N ARG A 77 -37.96 -13.37 6.07
CA ARG A 77 -39.30 -12.76 6.03
C ARG A 77 -40.32 -13.67 5.34
N LYS A 78 -39.90 -14.47 4.36
CA LYS A 78 -40.75 -15.42 3.62
C LYS A 78 -41.12 -16.66 4.45
N ASN A 79 -40.26 -17.07 5.38
CA ASN A 79 -40.49 -18.20 6.28
C ASN A 79 -41.31 -17.84 7.54
N VAL A 80 -41.64 -16.56 7.72
CA VAL A 80 -42.39 -16.01 8.88
C VAL A 80 -43.79 -15.51 8.47
N SER A 81 -44.24 -15.78 7.24
CA SER A 81 -45.61 -15.48 6.77
C SER A 81 -46.52 -16.69 6.75
#